data_AF-A0A7V9U9F9-F1
#
_entry.id   AF-A0A7V9U9F9-F1
#
_cell.length_a   1.000
_cell.length_b   1.000
_cell.length_c   1.000
_cell.angle_alpha   90.00
_cell.angle_beta   90.00
_cell.angle_gamma   90.00
#
_symmetry.space_group_name_H-M   'P 1'
#
loop_
_entity.id
_entity.type
_entity.pdbx_description
1 polymer ?
#
loop_
_entity_poly.entity_id
_entity_poly.type
_entity_poly.pdbx_seq_one_letter_code
_entity_poly.pdbx_strand_id
1 'polypeptide(L)'
;MSRGRLLTIAYFVALAVLLALILTGTVPTVLPGGLAGQVSHNSEGLLVVLAVSLWIQFVRVRPMTRPQVLLVALLAAAAWGVVGLVLLLGPAPAQLVTLNESAFALALLLPYLLLRRPLPLWGWLLPVAAVAIPLIGGANPVTTDLAEVFGALFFIPLSVDAVDRGILDSSPVSLLRVLSWMTVLVLVVVAVHAFVDFTPVGLFEEVTRYLSRVTEMVIASLMLHTYFSLLRPELRSEQPR
;
A
#
# COMPACT_ATOMS: atom_id res chain seq x y z
N MET A 1 7.71 26.86 -11.10
CA MET A 1 7.41 25.73 -10.19
C MET A 1 8.56 24.74 -10.27
N SER A 2 9.12 24.22 -9.16
CA SER A 2 10.23 23.26 -9.26
C SER A 2 9.75 21.94 -9.89
N ARG A 3 10.62 21.24 -10.64
CA ARG A 3 10.31 19.96 -11.29
C ARG A 3 9.77 18.94 -10.29
N GLY A 4 10.32 18.89 -9.08
CA GLY A 4 9.84 18.02 -7.99
C GLY A 4 8.38 18.31 -7.61
N ARG A 5 8.00 19.58 -7.47
CA ARG A 5 6.61 19.96 -7.13
C ARG A 5 5.63 19.55 -8.23
N LEU A 6 6.00 19.68 -9.51
CA LEU A 6 5.16 19.23 -10.62
C LEU A 6 4.94 17.71 -10.58
N LEU A 7 6.01 16.93 -10.36
CA LEU A 7 5.92 15.48 -10.24
C LEU A 7 5.04 15.06 -9.05
N THR A 8 5.19 15.73 -7.90
CA THR A 8 4.33 15.50 -6.73
C THR A 8 2.86 15.74 -7.02
N ILE A 9 2.51 16.88 -7.65
CA ILE A 9 1.13 17.19 -8.00
C ILE A 9 0.60 16.17 -9.00
N ALA A 10 1.37 15.89 -10.07
CA ALA A 10 0.97 14.95 -11.10
C ALA A 10 0.70 13.55 -10.53
N TYR A 11 1.56 13.07 -9.63
CA TYR A 11 1.40 11.77 -8.96
C TYR A 11 0.11 11.69 -8.14
N PHE A 12 -0.12 12.66 -7.25
CA PHE A 12 -1.31 12.64 -6.38
C PHE A 12 -2.60 12.87 -7.15
N VAL A 13 -2.60 13.77 -8.14
CA VAL A 13 -3.77 14.00 -9.00
C VAL A 13 -4.06 12.76 -9.84
N ALA A 14 -3.05 12.12 -10.44
CA ALA A 14 -3.26 10.90 -11.22
C ALA A 14 -3.83 9.77 -10.38
N LEU A 15 -3.30 9.54 -9.17
CA LEU A 15 -3.84 8.55 -8.23
C LEU A 15 -5.29 8.85 -7.82
N ALA A 16 -5.57 10.09 -7.43
CA ALA A 16 -6.91 10.49 -7.00
C ALA A 16 -7.94 10.40 -8.13
N VAL A 17 -7.56 10.82 -9.35
CA VAL A 17 -8.41 10.70 -10.54
C VAL A 17 -8.65 9.23 -10.88
N LEU A 18 -7.61 8.40 -10.89
CA LEU A 18 -7.75 6.97 -11.17
C LEU A 18 -8.66 6.28 -10.15
N LEU A 19 -8.45 6.55 -8.85
CA LEU A 19 -9.32 6.03 -7.79
C LEU A 19 -10.76 6.50 -8.00
N ALA A 20 -11.00 7.78 -8.26
CA ALA A 20 -12.34 8.30 -8.53
C ALA A 20 -13.01 7.63 -9.74
N LEU A 21 -12.26 7.37 -10.82
CA LEU A 21 -12.77 6.66 -12.00
C LEU A 21 -13.19 5.23 -11.67
N ILE A 22 -12.42 4.53 -10.82
CA ILE A 22 -12.75 3.17 -10.37
C ILE A 22 -14.01 3.20 -9.50
N LEU A 23 -14.06 4.08 -8.50
CA LEU A 23 -15.18 4.16 -7.56
C LEU A 23 -16.50 4.62 -8.22
N THR A 24 -16.42 5.36 -9.32
CA THR A 24 -17.58 5.76 -10.12
C THR A 24 -17.97 4.75 -11.20
N GLY A 25 -17.20 3.67 -11.38
CA GLY A 25 -17.44 2.69 -12.45
C GLY A 25 -17.20 3.24 -13.86
N THR A 26 -16.42 4.32 -13.99
CA THR A 26 -16.19 5.00 -15.28
C THR A 26 -15.08 4.33 -16.10
N VAL A 27 -14.22 3.51 -15.47
CA VAL A 27 -13.07 2.85 -16.13
C VAL A 27 -13.43 2.12 -17.43
N PRO A 28 -14.53 1.33 -17.52
CA PRO A 28 -14.89 0.63 -18.75
C PRO A 28 -15.21 1.54 -19.94
N THR A 29 -15.50 2.83 -19.70
CA THR A 29 -15.76 3.80 -20.76
C THR A 29 -14.50 4.41 -21.36
N VAL A 30 -13.36 4.30 -20.65
CA VAL A 30 -12.08 4.93 -21.02
C VAL A 30 -11.05 3.89 -21.46
N LEU A 31 -11.11 2.67 -20.91
CA LEU A 31 -10.15 1.60 -21.17
C LEU A 31 -10.82 0.40 -21.88
N PRO A 32 -10.09 -0.31 -22.75
CA PRO A 32 -10.59 -1.55 -23.36
C PRO A 32 -10.82 -2.63 -22.30
N GLY A 33 -11.84 -3.49 -22.52
CA GLY A 33 -12.46 -4.33 -21.49
C GLY A 33 -11.51 -5.12 -20.58
N GLY A 34 -10.51 -5.80 -21.15
CA GLY A 34 -9.54 -6.58 -20.34
C GLY A 34 -8.72 -5.71 -19.37
N LEU A 35 -8.28 -4.53 -19.81
CA LEU A 35 -7.57 -3.57 -18.97
C LEU A 35 -8.51 -2.91 -17.96
N ALA A 36 -9.76 -2.65 -18.35
CA ALA A 36 -10.74 -2.03 -17.47
C ALA A 36 -11.02 -2.90 -16.24
N GLY A 37 -11.18 -4.22 -16.42
CA GLY A 37 -11.36 -5.16 -15.33
C GLY A 37 -10.16 -5.17 -14.39
N GLN A 38 -8.95 -5.34 -14.93
CA GLN A 38 -7.71 -5.36 -14.13
C GLN A 38 -7.54 -4.06 -13.32
N VAL A 39 -7.73 -2.91 -13.94
CA VAL A 39 -7.59 -1.61 -13.26
C VAL A 39 -8.67 -1.39 -12.20
N SER A 40 -9.89 -1.88 -12.43
CA SER A 40 -11.00 -1.69 -11.49
C SER A 40 -10.83 -2.49 -10.19
N HIS A 41 -10.10 -3.61 -10.20
CA HIS A 41 -9.75 -4.39 -9.02
C HIS A 41 -8.46 -3.91 -8.34
N ASN A 42 -8.18 -2.60 -8.35
CA ASN A 42 -6.98 -2.04 -7.71
C ASN A 42 -7.30 -0.85 -6.80
N SER A 43 -8.58 -0.63 -6.47
CA SER A 43 -9.02 0.54 -5.71
C SER A 43 -8.43 0.61 -4.32
N GLU A 44 -8.20 -0.54 -3.70
CA GLU A 44 -7.71 -0.65 -2.33
C GLU A 44 -6.22 -0.35 -2.25
N GLY A 45 -5.43 -0.96 -3.13
CA GLY A 45 -4.02 -0.64 -3.30
C GLY A 45 -3.80 0.84 -3.61
N LEU A 46 -4.64 1.42 -4.47
CA LEU A 46 -4.60 2.84 -4.81
C LEU A 46 -4.94 3.75 -3.63
N LEU A 47 -5.93 3.40 -2.82
CA LEU A 47 -6.27 4.14 -1.60
C LEU A 47 -5.12 4.10 -0.59
N VAL A 48 -4.56 2.91 -0.35
CA VAL A 48 -3.44 2.71 0.58
C VAL A 48 -2.23 3.52 0.13
N VAL A 49 -1.80 3.40 -1.13
CA VAL A 49 -0.61 4.13 -1.60
C VAL A 49 -0.82 5.63 -1.59
N LEU A 50 -2.02 6.12 -1.94
CA LEU A 50 -2.37 7.54 -1.89
C LEU A 50 -2.25 8.07 -0.46
N ALA A 51 -2.92 7.42 0.50
CA ALA A 51 -2.94 7.85 1.89
C ALA A 51 -1.55 7.75 2.53
N VAL A 52 -0.83 6.64 2.34
CA VAL A 52 0.53 6.44 2.86
C VAL A 52 1.50 7.47 2.27
N SER A 53 1.46 7.70 0.95
CA SER A 53 2.35 8.68 0.30
C SER A 53 2.07 10.10 0.78
N LEU A 54 0.79 10.49 0.92
CA LEU A 54 0.41 11.79 1.50
C LEU A 54 0.90 11.93 2.94
N TRP A 55 0.74 10.87 3.73
CA TRP A 55 1.14 10.85 5.14
C TRP A 55 2.64 11.04 5.31
N ILE A 56 3.44 10.29 4.56
CA ILE A 56 4.90 10.39 4.59
C ILE A 56 5.34 11.77 4.06
N GLN A 57 4.79 12.22 2.93
CA GLN A 57 5.19 13.46 2.27
C GLN A 57 4.85 14.73 3.07
N PHE A 58 3.70 14.77 3.73
CA PHE A 58 3.16 16.01 4.29
C PHE A 58 2.96 16.03 5.79
N VAL A 59 2.71 14.87 6.41
CA VAL A 59 2.47 14.79 7.86
C VAL A 59 3.76 14.45 8.58
N ARG A 60 4.43 13.38 8.16
CA ARG A 60 5.62 12.85 8.85
C ARG A 60 6.80 13.83 8.87
N VAL A 61 6.98 14.61 7.82
CA VAL A 61 8.08 15.60 7.71
C VAL A 61 7.92 16.81 8.64
N ARG A 62 6.75 17.01 9.25
CA ARG A 62 6.49 18.17 10.09
C ARG A 62 7.22 18.02 11.43
N PRO A 63 7.82 19.11 11.97
CA PRO A 63 8.39 19.09 13.30
C PRO A 63 7.27 18.91 14.32
N MET A 64 7.24 17.75 14.98
CA MET A 64 6.25 17.40 15.99
C MET A 64 6.92 16.93 17.28
N THR A 65 6.40 17.40 18.41
CA THR A 65 6.75 16.89 19.75
C THR A 65 6.17 15.48 19.94
N ARG A 66 6.70 14.70 20.88
CA ARG A 66 6.19 13.35 21.21
C ARG A 66 4.66 13.31 21.48
N PRO A 67 4.08 14.20 22.30
CA PRO A 67 2.63 14.19 22.52
C PRO A 67 1.84 14.52 21.26
N GLN A 68 2.32 15.42 20.41
CA GLN A 68 1.68 15.72 19.12
C GLN A 68 1.71 14.51 18.18
N VAL A 69 2.83 13.79 18.11
CA VAL A 69 2.94 12.56 17.31
C VAL A 69 1.91 11.53 17.77
N LEU A 70 1.79 11.30 19.08
CA LEU A 70 0.82 10.37 19.63
C LEU A 70 -0.62 10.80 19.32
N LEU A 71 -0.94 12.08 19.52
CA LEU A 71 -2.26 12.62 19.22
C LEU A 71 -2.63 12.45 17.74
N VAL A 72 -1.73 12.84 16.82
CA VAL A 72 -1.95 12.71 15.38
C VAL A 72 -2.10 11.26 14.97
N ALA A 73 -1.29 10.36 15.55
CA ALA A 73 -1.42 8.92 15.32
C ALA A 73 -2.78 8.39 15.77
N LEU A 74 -3.21 8.72 16.99
CA LEU A 74 -4.51 8.28 17.53
C LEU A 74 -5.69 8.84 16.72
N LEU A 75 -5.63 10.12 16.32
CA LEU A 75 -6.66 10.73 15.49
C LEU A 75 -6.73 10.10 14.10
N ALA A 76 -5.58 9.78 13.50
CA ALA A 76 -5.54 9.08 12.20
C ALA A 76 -6.11 7.66 12.32
N ALA A 77 -5.72 6.93 13.37
CA ALA A 77 -6.23 5.59 13.65
C ALA A 77 -7.76 5.62 13.83
N ALA A 78 -8.26 6.53 14.65
CA ALA A 78 -9.68 6.69 14.90
C ALA A 78 -10.44 7.10 13.64
N ALA A 79 -9.94 8.08 12.89
CA ALA A 79 -10.59 8.56 11.67
C ALA A 79 -10.71 7.44 10.62
N TRP A 80 -9.62 6.73 10.33
CA TRP A 80 -9.64 5.63 9.37
C TRP A 80 -10.41 4.41 9.88
N GLY A 81 -10.37 4.12 11.18
CA GLY A 81 -11.20 3.07 11.78
C GLY A 81 -12.70 3.38 11.66
N VAL A 82 -13.10 4.63 11.89
CA VAL A 82 -14.50 5.08 11.69
C VAL A 82 -14.88 4.99 10.21
N VAL A 83 -14.01 5.41 9.28
CA VAL A 83 -14.26 5.26 7.84
C VAL A 83 -14.46 3.78 7.49
N GLY A 84 -13.60 2.89 7.96
CA GLY A 84 -13.73 1.44 7.74
C GLY A 84 -15.06 0.89 8.30
N LEU A 85 -15.44 1.29 9.51
CA LEU A 85 -16.73 0.90 10.11
C LEU A 85 -17.94 1.43 9.33
N VAL A 86 -17.89 2.68 8.88
CA VAL A 86 -18.96 3.29 8.09
C VAL A 86 -19.11 2.59 6.74
N LEU A 87 -18.00 2.24 6.07
CA LEU A 87 -18.03 1.49 4.82
C LEU A 87 -18.52 0.05 5.00
N LEU A 88 -18.16 -0.59 6.12
CA LEU A 88 -18.57 -1.95 6.44
C LEU A 88 -20.06 -2.06 6.81
N LEU A 89 -20.58 -1.12 7.60
CA LEU A 89 -21.92 -1.20 8.18
C LEU A 89 -22.96 -0.32 7.46
N GLY A 90 -22.49 0.65 6.68
CA GLY A 90 -23.35 1.62 6.00
C GLY A 90 -23.92 1.10 4.67
N PRO A 91 -25.00 1.72 4.17
CA PRO A 91 -25.57 1.40 2.86
C PRO A 91 -24.73 2.08 1.76
N ALA A 92 -23.55 1.54 1.47
CA ALA A 92 -22.68 2.03 0.41
C ALA A 92 -22.73 1.09 -0.82
N PRO A 93 -22.47 1.61 -2.04
CA PRO A 93 -22.23 0.77 -3.22
C PRO A 93 -21.09 -0.22 -2.99
N ALA A 94 -21.16 -1.40 -3.62
CA ALA A 94 -20.16 -2.46 -3.44
C ALA A 94 -18.71 -1.99 -3.65
N GLN A 95 -18.48 -1.08 -4.61
CA GLN A 95 -17.17 -0.49 -4.91
C GLN A 95 -16.59 0.35 -3.74
N LEU A 96 -17.45 0.92 -2.90
CA LEU A 96 -17.02 1.65 -1.70
C LEU A 96 -16.88 0.69 -0.51
N VAL A 97 -17.75 -0.31 -0.41
CA VAL A 97 -17.71 -1.29 0.68
C VAL A 97 -16.36 -1.98 0.73
N THR A 98 -15.78 -2.36 -0.42
CA THR A 98 -14.46 -3.00 -0.48
C THR A 98 -13.33 -2.14 0.09
N LEU A 99 -13.48 -0.81 0.13
CA LEU A 99 -12.44 0.06 0.71
C LEU A 99 -12.37 -0.02 2.26
N ASN A 100 -13.28 -0.74 2.91
CA ASN A 100 -13.29 -0.91 4.35
C ASN A 100 -12.00 -1.56 4.87
N GLU A 101 -11.49 -2.59 4.17
CA GLU A 101 -10.27 -3.32 4.52
C GLU A 101 -9.06 -2.39 4.45
N SER A 102 -8.88 -1.71 3.33
CA SER A 102 -7.88 -0.65 3.18
C SER A 102 -7.97 0.44 4.25
N ALA A 103 -9.18 0.86 4.64
CA ALA A 103 -9.36 1.81 5.71
C ALA A 103 -8.90 1.26 7.07
N PHE A 104 -9.22 0.00 7.40
CA PHE A 104 -8.71 -0.65 8.61
C PHE A 104 -7.19 -0.83 8.58
N ALA A 105 -6.62 -1.17 7.42
CA ALA A 105 -5.16 -1.22 7.26
C ALA A 105 -4.52 0.14 7.53
N LEU A 106 -5.08 1.22 6.97
CA LEU A 106 -4.61 2.59 7.17
C LEU A 106 -4.72 3.05 8.63
N ALA A 107 -5.77 2.62 9.34
CA ALA A 107 -5.92 2.89 10.77
C ALA A 107 -4.73 2.38 11.60
N LEU A 108 -4.06 1.33 11.15
CA LEU A 108 -2.88 0.76 11.81
C LEU A 108 -1.56 1.26 11.19
N LEU A 109 -1.50 1.39 9.85
CA LEU A 109 -0.30 1.82 9.13
C LEU A 109 0.08 3.27 9.40
N LEU A 110 -0.87 4.20 9.41
CA LEU A 110 -0.53 5.62 9.57
C LEU A 110 0.10 5.92 10.94
N PRO A 111 -0.41 5.39 12.07
CA PRO A 111 0.31 5.42 13.35
C PRO A 111 1.70 4.80 13.28
N TYR A 112 1.82 3.62 12.67
CA TYR A 112 3.09 2.90 12.53
C TYR A 112 4.17 3.73 11.81
N LEU A 113 3.78 4.43 10.74
CA LEU A 113 4.68 5.26 9.94
C LEU A 113 5.15 6.53 10.68
N LEU A 114 4.45 6.95 11.74
CA LEU A 114 4.88 8.04 12.62
C LEU A 114 5.89 7.62 13.68
N LEU A 115 6.07 6.31 13.93
CA LEU A 115 7.04 5.84 14.92
C LEU A 115 8.46 6.26 14.51
N ARG A 116 9.21 6.83 15.45
CA ARG A 116 10.59 7.23 15.20
C ARG A 116 11.47 5.99 15.06
N ARG A 117 12.39 6.02 14.09
CA ARG A 117 13.37 4.95 13.86
C ARG A 117 14.64 5.21 14.70
N PRO A 118 15.38 4.17 15.11
CA PRO A 118 15.12 2.74 14.89
C PRO A 118 13.88 2.25 15.65
N LEU A 119 13.16 1.28 15.08
CA LEU A 119 11.98 0.70 15.73
C LEU A 119 12.39 -0.11 16.97
N PRO A 120 11.67 0.05 18.10
CA PRO A 120 11.75 -0.92 19.18
C PRO A 120 11.18 -2.28 18.73
N LEU A 121 11.52 -3.36 19.44
CA LEU A 121 11.07 -4.72 19.11
C LEU A 121 9.55 -4.83 18.93
N TRP A 122 8.77 -4.12 19.76
CA TRP A 122 7.32 -4.10 19.65
C TRP A 122 6.81 -3.45 18.35
N GLY A 123 7.61 -2.60 17.71
CA GLY A 123 7.30 -2.03 16.40
C GLY A 123 7.22 -3.09 15.31
N TRP A 124 7.93 -4.22 15.48
CA TRP A 124 7.86 -5.34 14.53
C TRP A 124 6.63 -6.23 14.72
N LEU A 125 5.86 -6.06 15.81
CA LEU A 125 4.68 -6.87 16.05
C LEU A 125 3.67 -6.76 14.91
N LEU A 126 3.49 -5.58 14.33
CA LEU A 126 2.53 -5.36 13.26
C LEU A 126 2.85 -6.16 11.98
N PRO A 127 4.03 -6.01 11.34
CA PRO A 127 4.37 -6.81 10.16
C PRO A 127 4.53 -8.30 10.48
N VAL A 128 5.02 -8.66 11.67
CA VAL A 128 5.12 -10.08 12.07
C VAL A 128 3.74 -10.70 12.23
N ALA A 129 2.80 -10.01 12.88
CA ALA A 129 1.43 -10.48 13.02
C ALA A 129 0.73 -10.59 11.65
N ALA A 130 0.99 -9.66 10.73
CA ALA A 130 0.44 -9.70 9.38
C ALA A 130 0.87 -10.94 8.57
N VAL A 131 2.01 -11.55 8.90
CA VAL A 131 2.45 -12.83 8.31
C VAL A 131 2.00 -14.02 9.14
N ALA A 132 2.14 -13.95 10.46
CA ALA A 132 1.86 -15.06 11.35
C ALA A 132 0.37 -15.42 11.40
N ILE A 133 -0.53 -14.44 11.42
CA ILE A 133 -1.97 -14.68 11.51
C ILE A 133 -2.46 -15.50 10.30
N PRO A 134 -2.14 -15.14 9.04
CA PRO A 134 -2.53 -15.97 7.90
C PRO A 134 -1.94 -17.38 7.92
N LEU A 135 -0.66 -17.51 8.32
CA LEU A 135 -0.01 -18.82 8.38
C LEU A 135 -0.62 -19.75 9.42
N ILE A 136 -1.04 -19.21 10.58
CA ILE A 136 -1.66 -19.99 11.66
C ILE A 136 -3.15 -20.21 11.38
N GLY A 137 -3.82 -19.23 10.79
CA GLY A 137 -5.25 -19.27 10.47
C GLY A 137 -5.60 -20.30 9.39
N GLY A 138 -4.64 -20.62 8.52
CA GLY A 138 -4.80 -21.62 7.47
C GLY A 138 -5.90 -21.26 6.46
N ALA A 139 -6.57 -22.29 5.95
CA ALA A 139 -7.68 -22.27 5.01
C ALA A 139 -8.99 -21.64 5.56
N ASN A 140 -8.89 -20.48 6.21
CA ASN A 140 -10.04 -19.84 6.86
C ASN A 140 -10.57 -18.68 5.99
N PRO A 141 -11.87 -18.66 5.65
CA PRO A 141 -12.48 -17.56 4.91
C PRO A 141 -12.17 -16.18 5.49
N VAL A 142 -12.15 -16.03 6.82
CA VAL A 142 -11.83 -14.77 7.49
C VAL A 142 -10.41 -14.29 7.17
N THR A 143 -9.46 -15.20 7.02
CA THR A 143 -8.07 -14.87 6.70
C THR A 143 -7.95 -14.42 5.24
N THR A 144 -8.65 -15.11 4.33
CA THR A 144 -8.74 -14.71 2.92
C THR A 144 -9.51 -13.39 2.76
N ASP A 145 -10.49 -13.15 3.62
CA ASP A 145 -11.30 -11.94 3.71
C ASP A 145 -10.56 -10.75 4.31
N LEU A 146 -9.38 -10.95 4.89
CA LEU A 146 -8.52 -9.88 5.40
C LEU A 146 -7.18 -9.83 4.68
N ALA A 147 -7.10 -10.46 3.50
CA ALA A 147 -5.86 -10.60 2.76
C ALA A 147 -5.30 -9.24 2.32
N GLU A 148 -6.12 -8.28 1.89
CA GLU A 148 -5.64 -6.93 1.58
C GLU A 148 -5.11 -6.22 2.83
N VAL A 149 -5.79 -6.35 3.97
CA VAL A 149 -5.33 -5.80 5.25
C VAL A 149 -3.95 -6.33 5.59
N PHE A 150 -3.78 -7.65 5.61
CA PHE A 150 -2.50 -8.28 5.93
C PHE A 150 -1.43 -7.95 4.90
N GLY A 151 -1.78 -7.93 3.61
CA GLY A 151 -0.90 -7.50 2.54
C GLY A 151 -0.36 -6.09 2.78
N ALA A 152 -1.23 -5.13 3.14
CA ALA A 152 -0.84 -3.76 3.41
C ALA A 152 0.07 -3.68 4.64
N LEU A 153 -0.30 -4.36 5.73
CA LEU A 153 0.43 -4.40 7.00
C LEU A 153 1.78 -5.13 6.90
N PHE A 154 1.99 -5.93 5.86
CA PHE A 154 3.27 -6.57 5.58
C PHE A 154 4.11 -5.76 4.59
N PHE A 155 3.58 -5.54 3.38
CA PHE A 155 4.35 -4.95 2.28
C PHE A 155 4.75 -3.51 2.55
N ILE A 156 3.90 -2.69 3.16
CA ILE A 156 4.24 -1.29 3.43
C ILE A 156 5.39 -1.20 4.46
N PRO A 157 5.31 -1.82 5.66
CA PRO A 157 6.46 -1.88 6.57
C PRO A 157 7.72 -2.49 5.96
N LEU A 158 7.60 -3.60 5.23
CA LEU A 158 8.75 -4.24 4.57
C LEU A 158 9.45 -3.26 3.60
N SER A 159 8.66 -2.54 2.81
CA SER A 159 9.13 -1.55 1.84
C SER A 159 9.92 -0.42 2.51
N VAL A 160 9.38 0.15 3.59
CA VAL A 160 9.92 1.37 4.19
C VAL A 160 10.93 1.11 5.31
N ASP A 161 11.00 -0.10 5.88
CA ASP A 161 11.91 -0.42 6.99
C ASP A 161 13.00 -1.43 6.64
N ALA A 162 12.73 -2.40 5.76
CA ALA A 162 13.72 -3.43 5.40
C ALA A 162 14.42 -3.09 4.09
N VAL A 163 13.66 -2.63 3.10
CA VAL A 163 14.18 -2.38 1.75
C VAL A 163 14.75 -0.97 1.64
N ASP A 164 13.93 0.05 1.87
CA ASP A 164 14.27 1.44 1.60
C ASP A 164 13.94 2.35 2.79
N ARG A 165 14.79 2.26 3.82
CA ARG A 165 14.73 3.13 5.01
C ARG A 165 14.78 4.61 4.68
N GLY A 166 15.42 4.96 3.57
CA GLY A 166 15.51 6.33 3.07
C GLY A 166 14.15 6.99 2.80
N ILE A 167 13.07 6.21 2.58
CA ILE A 167 11.70 6.75 2.50
C ILE A 167 11.30 7.44 3.82
N LEU A 168 11.73 6.88 4.95
CA LEU A 168 11.40 7.40 6.27
C LEU A 168 12.55 8.22 6.87
N ASP A 169 13.70 7.65 7.13
CA ASP A 169 14.73 8.32 7.95
C ASP A 169 15.84 9.01 7.14
N SER A 170 15.67 9.14 5.82
CA SER A 170 16.70 9.66 4.90
C SER A 170 18.03 8.91 4.98
N SER A 171 18.04 7.68 5.48
CA SER A 171 19.22 6.81 5.40
C SER A 171 19.64 6.61 3.95
N PRO A 172 20.95 6.56 3.65
CA PRO A 172 21.42 6.26 2.32
C PRO A 172 21.01 4.83 1.94
N VAL A 173 20.46 4.68 0.74
CA VAL A 173 20.06 3.41 0.15
C VAL A 173 20.58 3.38 -1.29
N SER A 174 21.20 2.26 -1.69
CA SER A 174 21.75 2.13 -3.03
C SER A 174 20.64 1.99 -4.08
N LEU A 175 20.87 2.59 -5.26
CA LEU A 175 19.93 2.48 -6.38
C LEU A 175 19.68 1.02 -6.78
N LEU A 176 20.72 0.19 -6.78
CA LEU A 176 20.62 -1.23 -7.12
C LEU A 176 19.66 -1.98 -6.18
N ARG A 177 19.64 -1.64 -4.89
CA ARG A 177 18.71 -2.27 -3.94
C ARG A 177 17.27 -1.92 -4.27
N VAL A 178 17.00 -0.64 -4.51
CA VAL A 178 15.65 -0.16 -4.85
C VAL A 178 15.17 -0.77 -6.17
N LEU A 179 16.01 -0.77 -7.21
CA LEU A 179 15.67 -1.37 -8.51
C LEU A 179 15.48 -2.88 -8.43
N SER A 180 16.31 -3.59 -7.65
CA SER A 180 16.13 -5.02 -7.41
C SER A 180 14.78 -5.30 -6.75
N TRP A 181 14.40 -4.52 -5.75
CA TRP A 181 13.10 -4.67 -5.09
C TRP A 181 11.93 -4.38 -6.02
N MET A 182 11.97 -3.27 -6.76
CA MET A 182 10.94 -2.96 -7.76
C MET A 182 10.81 -4.06 -8.82
N THR A 183 11.94 -4.66 -9.23
CA THR A 183 11.95 -5.81 -10.14
C THR A 183 11.25 -7.01 -9.51
N VAL A 184 11.54 -7.33 -8.24
CA VAL A 184 10.86 -8.40 -7.50
C VAL A 184 9.35 -8.15 -7.44
N LEU A 185 8.91 -6.93 -7.12
CA LEU A 185 7.49 -6.59 -7.07
C LEU A 185 6.82 -6.80 -8.44
N VAL A 186 7.44 -6.35 -9.54
CA VAL A 186 6.92 -6.58 -10.90
C VAL A 186 6.84 -8.06 -11.22
N LEU A 187 7.88 -8.84 -10.89
CA LEU A 187 7.89 -10.29 -11.11
C LEU A 187 6.80 -11.00 -10.32
N VAL A 188 6.52 -10.56 -9.09
CA VAL A 188 5.40 -11.09 -8.29
C VAL A 188 4.06 -10.80 -8.96
N VAL A 189 3.82 -9.56 -9.42
CA VAL A 189 2.57 -9.20 -10.12
C VAL A 189 2.38 -10.05 -11.38
N VAL A 190 3.43 -10.20 -12.18
CA VAL A 190 3.42 -11.02 -13.41
C VAL A 190 3.18 -12.48 -13.09
N ALA A 191 3.86 -13.03 -12.08
CA ALA A 191 3.70 -14.40 -11.66
C ALA A 191 2.25 -14.67 -11.22
N VAL A 192 1.68 -13.81 -10.36
CA VAL A 192 0.29 -13.98 -9.92
C VAL A 192 -0.66 -13.95 -11.10
N HIS A 193 -0.53 -12.99 -12.02
CA HIS A 193 -1.37 -12.93 -13.23
C HIS A 193 -1.25 -14.19 -14.10
N ALA A 194 -0.05 -14.75 -14.24
CA ALA A 194 0.15 -15.99 -14.99
C ALA A 194 -0.51 -17.21 -14.34
N PHE A 195 -0.79 -17.17 -13.03
CA PHE A 195 -1.44 -18.26 -12.31
C PHE A 195 -2.96 -18.09 -12.16
N VAL A 196 -3.53 -16.90 -12.41
CA VAL A 196 -4.98 -16.64 -12.25
C VAL A 196 -5.84 -17.44 -13.23
N ASP A 197 -5.33 -17.77 -14.41
CA ASP A 197 -6.07 -18.53 -15.43
C ASP A 197 -6.15 -20.05 -15.16
N PHE A 198 -5.39 -20.56 -14.17
CA PHE A 198 -5.52 -21.94 -13.74
C PHE A 198 -6.73 -22.06 -12.84
N THR A 199 -7.68 -22.95 -13.14
CA THR A 199 -8.81 -23.28 -12.25
C THR A 199 -8.32 -24.18 -11.12
N PRO A 200 -7.92 -23.63 -9.97
CA PRO A 200 -7.25 -24.38 -8.93
C PRO A 200 -8.32 -25.03 -8.03
N VAL A 201 -8.01 -26.16 -7.40
CA VAL A 201 -8.95 -26.84 -6.47
C VAL A 201 -8.30 -27.07 -5.11
N GLY A 202 -9.08 -26.95 -4.04
CA GLY A 202 -8.63 -27.16 -2.66
C GLY A 202 -7.68 -26.05 -2.19
N LEU A 203 -6.63 -26.43 -1.46
CA LEU A 203 -5.66 -25.48 -0.89
C LEU A 203 -5.05 -24.53 -1.92
N PHE A 204 -4.85 -24.98 -3.16
CA PHE A 204 -4.27 -24.16 -4.21
C PHE A 204 -5.24 -23.05 -4.67
N GLU A 205 -6.56 -23.26 -4.55
CA GLU A 205 -7.57 -22.23 -4.83
C GLU A 205 -7.53 -21.10 -3.81
N GLU A 206 -7.41 -21.44 -2.53
CA GLU A 206 -7.34 -20.47 -1.45
C GLU A 206 -6.05 -19.64 -1.52
N VAL A 207 -4.91 -20.29 -1.79
CA VAL A 207 -3.63 -19.61 -1.96
C VAL A 207 -3.66 -18.67 -3.15
N THR A 208 -4.17 -19.10 -4.30
CA THR A 208 -4.28 -18.23 -5.49
C THR A 208 -5.24 -17.07 -5.27
N ARG A 209 -6.38 -17.29 -4.60
CA ARG A 209 -7.31 -16.23 -4.19
C ARG A 209 -6.65 -15.23 -3.25
N TYR A 210 -5.93 -15.72 -2.23
CA TYR A 210 -5.18 -14.88 -1.30
C TYR A 210 -4.12 -14.04 -2.02
N LEU A 211 -3.33 -14.66 -2.90
CA LEU A 211 -2.30 -13.96 -3.68
C LEU A 211 -2.90 -12.93 -4.64
N SER A 212 -4.04 -13.23 -5.26
CA SER A 212 -4.74 -12.29 -6.14
C SER A 212 -5.13 -11.02 -5.39
N ARG A 213 -5.65 -11.13 -4.17
CA ARG A 213 -6.01 -9.97 -3.32
C ARG A 213 -4.79 -9.19 -2.86
N VAL A 214 -3.77 -9.91 -2.37
CA VAL A 214 -2.51 -9.28 -1.92
C VAL A 214 -1.78 -8.55 -3.05
N THR A 215 -2.03 -8.88 -4.32
CA THR A 215 -1.40 -8.23 -5.49
C THR A 215 -1.67 -6.73 -5.53
N GLU A 216 -2.82 -6.26 -5.05
CA GLU A 216 -3.09 -4.82 -4.93
C GLU A 216 -2.05 -4.12 -4.05
N MET A 217 -1.62 -4.78 -2.96
CA MET A 217 -0.63 -4.25 -2.02
C MET A 217 0.80 -4.33 -2.56
N VAL A 218 1.08 -5.30 -3.43
CA VAL A 218 2.32 -5.36 -4.20
C VAL A 218 2.41 -4.17 -5.16
N ILE A 219 1.31 -3.85 -5.86
CA ILE A 219 1.21 -2.69 -6.75
C ILE A 219 1.33 -1.40 -5.95
N ALA A 220 0.64 -1.28 -4.82
CA ALA A 220 0.75 -0.14 -3.90
C ALA A 220 2.20 0.11 -3.46
N SER A 221 2.92 -0.95 -3.06
CA SER A 221 4.34 -0.89 -2.72
C SER A 221 5.20 -0.44 -3.92
N LEU A 222 4.94 -0.96 -5.11
CA LEU A 222 5.67 -0.58 -6.32
C LEU A 222 5.49 0.91 -6.64
N MET A 223 4.26 1.41 -6.55
CA MET A 223 3.94 2.82 -6.77
C MET A 223 4.57 3.72 -5.71
N LEU A 224 4.56 3.29 -4.43
CA LEU A 224 5.23 3.98 -3.33
C LEU A 224 6.74 4.17 -3.61
N HIS A 225 7.44 3.10 -3.97
CA HIS A 225 8.86 3.15 -4.30
C HIS A 225 9.12 3.99 -5.54
N THR A 226 8.29 3.87 -6.58
CA THR A 226 8.40 4.68 -7.79
C THR A 226 8.36 6.17 -7.44
N TYR A 227 7.36 6.59 -6.66
CA TYR A 227 7.20 7.98 -6.24
C TYR A 227 8.41 8.52 -5.46
N PHE A 228 8.80 7.84 -4.38
CA PHE A 228 9.89 8.32 -3.51
C PHE A 228 11.27 8.21 -4.16
N SER A 229 11.45 7.32 -5.16
CA SER A 229 12.68 7.26 -5.95
C SER A 229 12.77 8.42 -6.94
N LEU A 230 11.66 8.81 -7.57
CA LEU A 230 11.63 9.95 -8.49
C LEU A 230 11.96 11.28 -7.81
N LEU A 231 11.66 11.40 -6.51
CA LEU A 231 11.91 12.62 -5.73
C LEU A 231 13.32 12.72 -5.13
N ARG A 232 14.11 11.63 -5.11
CA ARG A 232 15.46 11.63 -4.52
C ARG A 232 16.53 11.93 -5.57
N PRO A 233 17.21 13.09 -5.50
CA PRO A 233 18.29 13.44 -6.43
C PRO A 233 19.53 12.56 -6.23
N GLU A 234 19.77 12.13 -4.99
CA GLU A 234 20.95 11.36 -4.56
C GLU A 234 21.04 9.99 -5.25
N LEU A 235 19.90 9.36 -5.53
CA LEU A 235 19.83 8.12 -6.32
C LEU A 235 20.26 8.30 -7.78
N ARG A 236 20.36 9.55 -8.27
CA ARG A 236 20.79 9.86 -9.65
C ARG A 236 22.29 10.14 -9.75
N SER A 237 22.95 10.48 -8.64
CA SER A 237 24.38 10.83 -8.61
C SER A 237 25.34 9.64 -8.47
N GLU A 238 24.83 8.43 -8.19
CA GLU A 238 25.64 7.19 -8.18
C GLU A 238 25.97 6.65 -9.59
N GLN A 239 25.65 7.38 -10.67
CA GLN A 239 26.10 7.00 -12.01
C GLN A 239 27.61 7.26 -12.13
N PRO A 240 28.45 6.21 -12.36
CA PRO A 240 29.84 6.44 -12.70
C PRO A 240 29.89 7.27 -14.00
N ARG A 241 30.72 8.32 -14.00
CA ARG A 241 31.04 9.08 -15.21
C ARG A 241 31.80 8.22 -16.21
#